data_AF-A0A0U1DZ18-F1
#
_entry.id   AF-A0A0U1DZ18-F1
#
_cell.length_a   1.000
_cell.length_b   1.000
_cell.length_c   1.000
_cell.angle_alpha   90.00
_cell.angle_beta   90.00
_cell.angle_gamma   90.00
#
_symmetry.space_group_name_H-M   'P 1'
#
loop_
_entity.id
_entity.type
_entity.pdbx_description
1 polymer ?
#
loop_
_entity_poly.entity_id
_entity_poly.type
_entity_poly.pdbx_seq_one_letter_code
_entity_poly.pdbx_strand_id
1 'polypeptide(L)'
;MHDDEILPIGTKVGVDRARGALVQLYLHAVAAGILKALAAVAAALVRDRHRTYTFAATDTPSADPQLLEIVGEIDAVAYAAEALVRQAAAELPRPSTPPGSAASTPSWRTGPRSRPPG
;
A
#
# COMPACT_ATOMS: atom_id res chain seq x y z
N MET A 1 28.23 27.04 4.65
CA MET A 1 27.09 26.22 5.10
C MET A 1 26.44 27.02 6.22
N HIS A 2 25.26 27.57 5.97
CA HIS A 2 24.54 28.41 6.93
C HIS A 2 23.44 27.56 7.57
N ASP A 3 23.31 27.66 8.89
CA ASP A 3 22.40 26.85 9.69
C ASP A 3 20.92 27.10 9.34
N ASP A 4 20.62 28.13 8.55
CA ASP A 4 19.29 28.47 8.05
C ASP A 4 18.81 27.59 6.87
N GLU A 5 19.69 26.80 6.26
CA GLU A 5 19.33 25.85 5.19
C GLU A 5 18.81 24.51 5.75
N ILE A 6 19.01 24.27 7.05
CA ILE A 6 18.54 23.08 7.74
C ILE A 6 17.08 23.31 8.14
N LEU A 7 16.16 22.93 7.24
CA LEU A 7 14.76 22.75 7.61
C LEU A 7 14.70 21.71 8.74
N PRO A 8 14.28 22.09 9.96
CA PRO A 8 14.06 21.12 11.02
C PRO A 8 12.93 20.20 10.54
N ILE A 9 13.26 18.95 10.20
CA ILE A 9 12.25 17.92 9.97
C ILE A 9 11.49 17.82 11.30
N GLY A 10 10.32 18.45 11.31
CA GLY A 10 9.41 18.50 12.44
C GLY A 10 9.11 17.08 12.86
N THR A 11 9.78 16.63 13.92
CA THR A 11 9.78 15.24 14.35
C THR A 11 8.58 15.03 15.26
N LYS A 12 7.36 15.09 14.69
CA LYS A 12 6.26 14.29 15.24
C LYS A 12 6.51 12.84 14.80
N VAL A 13 7.59 12.24 15.32
CA VAL A 13 8.23 10.98 14.88
C VAL A 13 7.25 9.81 14.75
N GLY A 14 6.09 9.86 15.40
CA GLY A 14 5.02 8.86 15.24
C GLY A 14 4.07 9.12 14.06
N VAL A 15 3.64 10.37 13.84
CA VAL A 15 2.58 10.69 12.86
C VAL A 15 3.13 10.69 11.44
N ASP A 16 4.30 11.29 11.23
CA ASP A 16 4.92 11.38 9.89
C ASP A 16 5.48 10.03 9.44
N ARG A 17 6.00 9.22 10.37
CA ARG A 17 6.41 7.83 10.11
C ARG A 17 5.21 6.96 9.73
N ALA A 18 4.10 7.05 10.47
CA ALA A 18 2.89 6.30 10.16
C ALA A 18 2.32 6.68 8.78
N ARG A 19 2.34 7.98 8.44
CA ARG A 19 1.96 8.46 7.10
C ARG A 19 2.89 7.91 6.01
N GLY A 20 4.21 7.96 6.22
CA GLY A 20 5.19 7.41 5.27
C GLY A 20 5.02 5.90 5.05
N ALA A 21 4.83 5.13 6.13
CA ALA A 21 4.58 3.70 6.06
C ALA A 21 3.28 3.37 5.31
N LEU A 22 2.22 4.16 5.49
CA LEU A 22 0.94 3.98 4.79
C LEU A 22 1.06 4.25 3.29
N VAL A 23 1.77 5.31 2.88
CA VAL A 23 2.04 5.58 1.46
C VAL A 23 2.88 4.46 0.83
N GLN A 24 3.92 4.00 1.53
CA GLN A 24 4.75 2.92 1.03
C GLN A 24 3.95 1.61 0.92
N LEU A 25 3.10 1.30 1.88
CA LEU A 25 2.23 0.13 1.80
C LEU A 25 1.25 0.23 0.63
N TYR A 26 0.69 1.41 0.37
CA TYR A 26 -0.17 1.64 -0.78
C TYR A 26 0.54 1.34 -2.11
N LEU A 27 1.79 1.79 -2.28
CA LEU A 27 2.58 1.48 -3.47
C LEU A 27 2.85 -0.02 -3.63
N HIS A 28 3.17 -0.72 -2.54
CA HIS A 28 3.33 -2.17 -2.58
C HIS A 28 2.02 -2.91 -2.92
N ALA A 29 0.87 -2.42 -2.43
CA ALA A 29 -0.43 -2.98 -2.78
C ALA A 29 -0.74 -2.81 -4.28
N VAL A 30 -0.42 -1.65 -4.86
CA VAL A 30 -0.54 -1.42 -6.30
C VAL A 30 0.37 -2.38 -7.07
N ALA A 31 1.63 -2.52 -6.67
CA ALA A 31 2.58 -3.44 -7.29
C ALA A 31 2.10 -4.91 -7.23
N ALA A 32 1.60 -5.36 -6.08
CA ALA A 32 1.02 -6.70 -5.91
C ALA A 32 -0.20 -6.92 -6.83
N GLY A 33 -1.06 -5.92 -6.98
CA GLY A 33 -2.18 -5.96 -7.91
C GLY A 33 -1.75 -6.10 -9.37
N ILE A 34 -0.70 -5.38 -9.79
CA ILE A 34 -0.11 -5.51 -11.13
C ILE A 34 0.45 -6.91 -11.35
N LEU A 35 1.19 -7.46 -10.40
CA LEU A 35 1.74 -8.83 -10.48
C LEU A 35 0.63 -9.88 -10.62
N LYS A 36 -0.46 -9.74 -9.87
CA LYS A 36 -1.63 -10.61 -9.98
C LYS A 36 -2.28 -10.55 -11.36
N ALA A 37 -2.43 -9.35 -11.93
CA ALA A 37 -2.94 -9.18 -13.28
C ALA A 37 -1.99 -9.81 -14.31
N LEU A 38 -0.67 -9.64 -14.13
CA LEU A 38 0.34 -10.24 -14.99
C LEU A 38 0.29 -11.77 -14.97
N ALA A 39 0.13 -12.40 -13.80
CA ALA A 39 -0.04 -13.85 -13.69
C ALA A 39 -1.25 -14.36 -14.48
N ALA A 40 -2.39 -13.66 -14.38
CA ALA A 40 -3.60 -14.00 -15.13
C ALA A 40 -3.40 -13.85 -16.65
N VAL A 41 -2.71 -12.79 -17.08
CA VAL A 41 -2.37 -12.56 -18.50
C VAL A 41 -1.42 -13.64 -19.02
N ALA A 42 -0.37 -13.98 -18.25
CA ALA A 42 0.59 -15.02 -18.62
C ALA A 42 -0.10 -16.39 -18.79
N ALA A 43 -0.96 -16.75 -17.84
CA ALA A 43 -1.74 -17.98 -17.91
C ALA A 43 -2.72 -17.97 -19.10
N ALA A 44 -3.36 -16.84 -19.40
CA ALA A 44 -4.22 -16.70 -20.58
C ALA A 44 -3.44 -16.85 -21.88
N LEU A 45 -2.26 -16.23 -21.96
CA LEU A 45 -1.40 -16.32 -23.13
C LEU A 45 -0.97 -17.76 -23.41
N VAL A 46 -0.56 -18.52 -22.38
CA VAL A 46 -0.19 -19.94 -22.55
C VAL A 46 -1.37 -20.81 -22.96
N ARG A 47 -2.59 -20.50 -22.50
CA ARG A 47 -3.81 -21.25 -22.89
C ARG A 47 -4.24 -20.99 -24.33
N ASP A 48 -4.17 -19.73 -24.79
CA ASP A 48 -4.70 -19.31 -26.09
C ASP A 48 -3.68 -19.50 -27.24
N ARG A 49 -2.41 -19.74 -26.90
CA ARG A 49 -1.36 -19.91 -27.91
C ARG A 49 -1.45 -21.28 -28.57
N HIS A 50 -1.71 -21.27 -29.88
CA HIS A 50 -1.76 -22.48 -30.72
C HIS A 50 -0.43 -22.82 -31.42
N ARG A 51 0.54 -21.90 -31.44
CA ARG A 51 1.80 -22.08 -32.17
C ARG A 51 2.97 -22.33 -31.21
N THR A 52 3.58 -23.48 -31.39
CA THR A 52 4.72 -24.01 -30.64
C THR A 52 6.05 -23.49 -31.22
N TYR A 53 7.09 -23.31 -30.40
CA TYR A 53 8.41 -22.86 -30.87
C TYR A 53 9.25 -24.03 -31.41
N THR A 54 10.21 -23.77 -32.29
CA THR A 54 11.00 -24.78 -33.04
C THR A 54 11.70 -25.84 -32.18
N PHE A 55 11.92 -25.59 -30.89
CA PHE A 55 12.55 -26.52 -29.94
C PHE A 55 11.65 -26.92 -28.75
N ALA A 56 10.36 -26.64 -28.80
CA ALA A 56 9.48 -26.98 -27.69
C ALA A 56 9.35 -28.50 -27.54
N ALA A 57 9.20 -28.96 -26.29
CA ALA A 57 9.10 -30.38 -25.97
C ALA A 57 7.73 -31.00 -26.34
N THR A 58 6.70 -30.18 -26.56
CA THR A 58 5.32 -30.60 -26.79
C THR A 58 4.66 -29.78 -27.90
N ASP A 59 3.80 -30.42 -28.69
CA ASP A 59 3.05 -29.78 -29.79
C ASP A 59 2.05 -28.70 -29.32
N THR A 60 1.79 -28.60 -28.02
CA THR A 60 0.91 -27.59 -27.42
C THR A 60 1.64 -26.76 -26.35
N PRO A 61 1.58 -25.41 -26.43
CA PRO A 61 2.20 -24.52 -25.43
C PRO A 61 1.64 -24.70 -24.01
N SER A 62 0.39 -25.12 -23.88
CA SER A 62 -0.25 -25.42 -22.58
C SER A 62 0.27 -26.69 -21.90
N ALA A 63 1.00 -27.53 -22.62
CA ALA A 63 1.68 -28.71 -22.09
C ALA A 63 3.20 -28.54 -21.98
N ASP A 64 3.73 -27.36 -22.38
CA ASP A 64 5.17 -27.09 -22.36
C ASP A 64 5.65 -26.82 -20.92
N PRO A 65 6.49 -27.70 -20.34
CA PRO A 65 6.95 -27.54 -18.97
C PRO A 65 7.73 -26.24 -18.73
N GLN A 66 8.46 -25.73 -19.74
CA GLN A 66 9.24 -24.50 -19.61
C GLN A 66 8.32 -23.27 -19.50
N LEU A 67 7.24 -23.25 -20.28
CA LEU A 67 6.26 -22.17 -20.19
C LEU A 67 5.48 -22.25 -18.87
N LEU A 68 5.14 -23.46 -18.42
CA LEU A 68 4.46 -23.66 -17.14
C LEU A 68 5.33 -23.27 -15.95
N GLU A 69 6.64 -23.51 -16.00
CA GLU A 69 7.59 -23.07 -14.98
C GLU A 69 7.61 -21.54 -14.83
N ILE A 70 7.72 -20.81 -15.95
CA ILE A 70 7.73 -19.34 -15.94
C ILE A 70 6.39 -18.80 -15.42
N VAL A 71 5.26 -19.36 -15.85
CA VAL A 71 3.94 -18.96 -15.35
C VAL A 71 3.84 -19.22 -13.84
N GLY A 72 4.33 -20.38 -13.37
CA GLY A 72 4.38 -20.72 -11.95
C GLY A 72 5.25 -19.77 -11.12
N GLU A 73 6.39 -19.34 -11.66
CA GLU A 73 7.27 -18.35 -11.02
C GLU A 73 6.54 -17.01 -10.85
N ILE A 74 5.90 -16.51 -11.91
CA ILE A 74 5.13 -15.26 -11.87
C ILE A 74 4.00 -15.35 -10.84
N ASP A 75 3.29 -16.47 -10.80
CA ASP A 75 2.20 -16.71 -9.84
C ASP A 75 2.71 -16.75 -8.39
N ALA A 76 3.83 -17.45 -8.14
CA ALA A 76 4.44 -17.53 -6.82
C ALA A 76 4.90 -16.15 -6.32
N VAL A 77 5.51 -15.34 -7.19
CA VAL A 77 5.92 -13.96 -6.86
C VAL A 77 4.72 -13.07 -6.57
N ALA A 78 3.66 -13.17 -7.38
CA ALA A 78 2.42 -12.42 -7.16
C ALA A 78 1.76 -12.78 -5.82
N TYR A 79 1.68 -14.07 -5.51
CA TYR A 79 1.15 -14.58 -4.25
C TYR A 79 1.94 -14.08 -3.05
N ALA A 80 3.27 -14.17 -3.09
CA ALA A 80 4.15 -13.71 -2.02
C ALA A 80 4.00 -12.20 -1.79
N ALA A 81 3.96 -11.40 -2.86
CA ALA A 81 3.73 -9.96 -2.76
C ALA A 81 2.38 -9.63 -2.12
N GLU A 82 1.30 -10.32 -2.50
CA GLU A 82 -0.03 -10.12 -1.91
C GLU A 82 -0.05 -10.49 -0.42
N ALA A 83 0.58 -11.62 -0.04
CA ALA A 83 0.68 -12.06 1.34
C ALA A 83 1.45 -11.04 2.21
N LEU A 84 2.59 -10.55 1.72
CA LEU A 84 3.41 -9.54 2.42
C LEU A 84 2.65 -8.23 2.63
N VAL A 85 1.94 -7.74 1.61
CA VAL A 85 1.12 -6.53 1.72
C VAL A 85 0.00 -6.72 2.74
N ARG A 86 -0.69 -7.87 2.71
CA ARG A 86 -1.76 -8.18 3.66
C ARG A 86 -1.24 -8.26 5.09
N GLN A 87 -0.10 -8.91 5.30
CA GLN A 87 0.55 -8.99 6.61
C GLN A 87 0.96 -7.60 7.11
N ALA A 88 1.61 -6.79 6.27
CA ALA A 88 2.00 -5.43 6.63
C ALA A 88 0.77 -4.52 6.91
N ALA A 89 -0.33 -4.70 6.18
CA ALA A 89 -1.58 -3.98 6.42
C ALA A 89 -2.22 -4.33 7.78
N ALA A 90 -2.06 -5.57 8.25
CA ALA A 90 -2.57 -6.00 9.55
C ALA A 90 -1.82 -5.35 10.72
N GLU A 91 -0.54 -5.01 10.53
CA GLU A 91 0.31 -4.37 11.54
C GLU A 91 0.15 -2.84 11.60
N LEU A 92 -0.44 -2.21 10.59
CA LEU A 92 -0.65 -0.77 10.62
C LEU A 92 -1.70 -0.39 11.67
N PRO A 93 -1.40 0.58 12.56
CA PRO A 93 -2.39 1.09 13.49
C PRO A 93 -3.59 1.64 12.72
N ARG A 94 -4.81 1.22 13.09
CA ARG A 94 -6.00 1.94 12.63
C ARG A 94 -5.85 3.40 13.02
N PRO A 95 -6.26 4.36 12.16
CA PRO A 95 -6.25 5.76 12.54
C PRO A 95 -7.04 5.90 13.83
N SER A 96 -6.35 6.15 14.93
CA SER A 96 -6.98 6.43 16.21
C SER A 96 -7.71 7.75 16.04
N THR A 97 -9.00 7.78 16.38
CA THR A 97 -9.73 9.03 16.54
C THR A 97 -8.87 9.95 17.41
N PRO A 98 -8.56 11.18 16.95
CA PRO A 98 -7.69 12.07 17.71
C PRO A 98 -8.30 12.27 19.12
N PRO A 99 -7.53 12.10 20.21
CA PRO A 99 -8.01 12.45 21.55
C PRO A 99 -8.16 13.98 21.60
N GLY A 100 -9.40 14.45 21.38
CA GLY A 100 -9.67 15.90 21.33
C GLY A 100 -11.05 16.32 20.83
N SER A 101 -12.06 15.45 20.77
CA SER A 101 -13.46 15.88 20.53
C SER A 101 -14.24 16.18 21.81
N ALA A 102 -13.59 16.19 22.98
CA ALA A 102 -14.15 16.86 24.14
C ALA A 102 -14.18 18.36 23.82
N ALA A 103 -15.36 18.86 23.47
CA ALA A 103 -15.64 20.26 23.19
C ALA A 103 -14.92 21.16 24.21
N SER A 104 -13.84 21.81 23.79
CA SER A 104 -13.23 22.88 24.55
C SER A 104 -14.24 24.02 24.58
N THR A 105 -14.95 24.14 25.70
CA THR A 105 -15.79 25.31 25.97
C THR A 105 -14.90 26.54 25.79
N PRO A 106 -15.21 27.43 24.83
CA PRO A 106 -14.32 28.55 24.57
C PRO A 106 -14.18 29.42 25.81
N SER A 107 -12.94 29.74 26.18
CA SER A 107 -12.58 30.49 27.40
C SER A 107 -13.16 31.91 27.45
N TRP A 108 -13.69 32.42 26.33
CA TRP A 108 -14.43 33.68 26.29
C TRP A 108 -15.80 33.62 26.98
N ARG A 109 -16.29 32.44 27.37
CA ARG A 109 -17.59 32.27 28.03
C ARG A 109 -17.55 32.43 29.57
N THR A 110 -16.37 32.58 30.16
CA THR A 110 -16.16 32.81 31.60
C THR A 110 -15.48 34.16 31.86
N GLY A 111 -16.25 35.25 31.70
CA GLY A 111 -15.87 36.61 32.09
C GLY A 111 -17.11 37.37 32.60
N PRO A 112 -16.97 38.25 33.60
CA PRO A 112 -18.08 38.67 34.46
C PRO A 112 -19.10 39.53 33.70
N ARG A 113 -20.39 39.15 33.73
CA ARG A 113 -21.50 40.00 33.29
C ARG A 113 -21.65 41.15 34.27
N SER A 114 -21.13 42.32 33.93
CA SER A 114 -21.54 43.56 34.60
C SER A 114 -23.01 43.85 34.25
N ARG A 115 -23.85 43.86 35.28
CA ARG A 115 -25.27 44.22 35.27
C ARG A 115 -25.39 45.76 35.15
N PRO A 116 -26.25 46.32 34.30
CA PRO A 116 -26.43 47.77 34.24
C PRO A 116 -27.24 48.25 35.46
N PRO A 117 -26.94 49.44 36.03
CA PRO A 117 -27.84 50.11 36.95
C PRO A 117 -28.98 50.79 36.18
N GLY A 118 -30.09 51.03 36.88
CA GLY A 118 -31.38 51.48 36.35
C GLY A 118 -31.46 52.94 35.97
#